data_AF-A0A9D5K5G0-F1
#
_entry.id   AF-A0A9D5K5G0-F1
#
_cell.length_a   1.000
_cell.length_b   1.000
_cell.length_c   1.000
_cell.angle_alpha   90.00
_cell.angle_beta   90.00
_cell.angle_gamma   90.00
#
_symmetry.space_group_name_H-M   'P 1'
#
loop_
_entity.id
_entity.type
_entity.pdbx_description
1 polymer ?
#
loop_
_entity_poly.entity_id
_entity_poly.type
_entity_poly.pdbx_seq_one_letter_code
_entity_poly.pdbx_strand_id
1 'polypeptide(L)'
;MPEKLLCSVLIISLIVLNGCGEFGHDKPTKPASSGSVTVMTRNVYVGADVDLNNFEPTEMLNTFLETDFGARAKALAAEIAASEPHFVGLQEVALFRFQVPADPSSP
;
A
#
# COMPACT_ATOMS: atom_id res chain seq x y z
N MET A 1 -35.28 -21.48 16.35
CA MET A 1 -34.95 -20.29 15.51
C MET A 1 -33.56 -20.34 14.83
N PRO A 2 -32.64 -21.32 15.05
CA PRO A 2 -31.49 -21.49 14.15
C PRO A 2 -31.80 -22.28 12.86
N GLU A 3 -32.86 -23.10 12.82
CA GLU A 3 -33.13 -23.97 11.66
C GLU A 3 -33.58 -23.24 10.39
N LYS A 4 -34.12 -22.02 10.49
CA LYS A 4 -34.52 -21.22 9.31
C LYS A 4 -33.32 -20.55 8.62
N LEU A 5 -32.21 -20.36 9.35
CA LEU A 5 -31.00 -19.74 8.81
C LEU A 5 -30.17 -20.76 8.00
N LEU A 6 -30.23 -22.04 8.39
CA LEU A 6 -29.52 -23.13 7.73
C LEU A 6 -30.11 -23.46 6.34
N CYS A 7 -31.44 -23.40 6.18
CA CYS A 7 -32.09 -23.57 4.87
C CYS A 7 -31.80 -22.42 3.91
N SER A 8 -31.71 -21.18 4.40
CA SER A 8 -31.40 -20.02 3.55
C SER A 8 -29.96 -20.04 3.01
N VAL A 9 -29.00 -20.54 3.80
CA VAL A 9 -27.61 -20.71 3.33
C VAL A 9 -27.51 -21.88 2.34
N LEU A 10 -28.30 -22.95 2.51
CA LEU A 10 -28.30 -24.09 1.58
C LEU A 10 -28.90 -23.73 0.21
N ILE A 11 -29.93 -22.89 0.18
CA ILE A 11 -30.61 -22.50 -1.07
C ILE A 11 -29.73 -21.56 -1.91
N ILE A 12 -28.96 -20.67 -1.28
CA ILE A 12 -28.00 -19.79 -1.99
C ILE A 12 -26.87 -20.61 -2.62
N SER A 13 -26.45 -21.71 -2.00
CA SER A 13 -25.43 -22.60 -2.56
C SER A 13 -25.91 -23.40 -3.79
N LEU A 14 -27.22 -23.66 -3.91
CA LEU A 14 -27.79 -24.41 -5.04
C LEU A 14 -28.09 -23.56 -6.29
N ILE A 15 -28.29 -22.25 -6.15
CA ILE A 15 -28.56 -21.35 -7.29
C ILE A 15 -27.26 -21.03 -8.07
N VAL A 16 -26.09 -21.15 -7.44
CA VAL A 16 -24.80 -20.93 -8.11
C VAL A 16 -24.43 -22.10 -9.04
N LEU A 17 -25.10 -23.26 -8.96
CA LEU A 17 -24.71 -24.47 -9.71
C LEU A 17 -25.37 -24.65 -11.08
N ASN A 18 -26.40 -23.89 -11.46
CA ASN A 18 -27.17 -24.16 -12.71
C ASN A 18 -27.24 -23.00 -13.71
N GLY A 19 -26.37 -22.00 -13.55
CA GLY A 19 -26.30 -20.84 -14.46
C GLY A 19 -25.13 -20.89 -15.45
N CYS A 20 -24.92 -22.00 -16.17
CA CYS A 20 -23.97 -22.03 -17.28
C CYS A 20 -24.75 -22.34 -18.57
N GLY A 21 -25.15 -21.30 -19.30
CA GLY A 21 -25.74 -21.44 -20.62
C GLY A 21 -24.75 -22.05 -21.60
N GLU A 22 -25.24 -22.86 -22.54
CA GLU A 22 -24.46 -23.50 -23.59
C GLU A 22 -23.88 -22.45 -24.56
N PHE A 23 -22.57 -22.19 -24.48
CA PHE A 23 -21.85 -21.41 -25.48
C PHE A 23 -21.32 -22.36 -26.56
N GLY A 24 -21.54 -21.96 -27.81
CA GLY A 24 -21.21 -22.73 -29.00
C GLY A 24 -19.76 -23.23 -29.03
N HIS A 25 -19.59 -24.37 -29.72
CA HIS A 25 -18.31 -25.03 -29.94
C HIS A 25 -17.40 -24.23 -30.89
N ASP A 26 -16.87 -23.11 -30.41
CA ASP A 26 -15.58 -22.62 -30.88
C ASP A 26 -14.50 -23.37 -30.12
N LYS A 27 -13.56 -24.00 -30.83
CA LYS A 27 -12.42 -24.68 -30.20
C LYS A 27 -11.75 -23.68 -29.25
N PRO A 28 -11.58 -24.00 -27.96
CA PRO A 28 -10.93 -23.09 -27.03
C PRO A 28 -9.49 -22.89 -27.49
N THR A 29 -9.22 -21.79 -28.18
CA THR A 29 -7.88 -21.26 -28.30
C THR A 29 -7.46 -20.93 -26.89
N LYS A 30 -6.45 -21.63 -26.37
CA LYS A 30 -5.85 -21.36 -25.06
C LYS A 30 -5.72 -19.85 -24.90
N PRO A 31 -6.45 -19.20 -23.97
CA PRO A 31 -6.27 -17.78 -23.75
C PRO A 31 -4.79 -17.58 -23.44
N ALA A 32 -4.15 -16.65 -24.15
CA ALA A 32 -2.81 -16.20 -23.78
C ALA A 32 -2.88 -15.87 -22.28
N SER A 33 -2.00 -16.46 -21.48
CA SER A 33 -1.96 -16.16 -20.05
C SER A 33 -1.69 -14.67 -19.91
N SER A 34 -2.74 -13.87 -19.68
CA SER A 34 -2.59 -12.46 -19.36
C SER A 34 -1.89 -12.45 -18.01
N GLY A 35 -0.58 -12.19 -18.01
CA GLY A 35 0.19 -12.07 -16.77
C GLY A 35 -0.49 -11.09 -15.83
N SER A 36 -0.58 -11.43 -14.55
CA SER A 36 -1.08 -10.50 -13.55
C SER A 36 -0.04 -9.43 -13.28
N VAL A 37 -0.46 -8.16 -13.29
CA VAL A 37 0.36 -7.03 -12.86
C VAL A 37 0.06 -6.78 -11.38
N THR A 38 1.11 -6.71 -10.57
CA THR A 38 1.04 -6.44 -9.13
C THR A 38 1.51 -5.01 -8.85
N VAL A 39 0.78 -4.33 -7.97
CA VAL A 39 1.08 -2.94 -7.59
C VAL A 39 1.12 -2.85 -6.07
N MET A 40 2.12 -2.15 -5.55
CA MET A 40 2.28 -1.86 -4.13
C MET A 40 2.17 -0.35 -3.90
N THR A 41 1.44 0.06 -2.86
CA THR A 41 1.42 1.46 -2.41
C THR A 41 1.96 1.54 -0.98
N ARG A 42 2.87 2.50 -0.73
CA ARG A 42 3.44 2.72 0.60
C ARG A 42 3.60 4.21 0.89
N ASN A 43 3.17 4.60 2.07
CA ASN A 43 3.58 5.85 2.67
C ASN A 43 4.93 5.61 3.37
N VAL A 44 5.96 6.38 3.01
CA VAL A 44 7.29 6.20 3.62
C VAL A 44 7.34 6.76 5.05
N TYR A 45 6.37 7.61 5.42
CA TYR A 45 6.26 8.37 6.65
C TYR A 45 7.55 9.09 7.00
N VAL A 46 7.55 10.40 6.79
CA VAL A 46 8.77 11.21 6.77
C VAL A 46 9.48 11.27 8.14
N GLY A 47 8.78 10.90 9.21
CA GLY A 47 9.35 10.74 10.55
C GLY A 47 8.99 11.86 11.53
N ALA A 48 8.14 12.80 11.12
CA ALA A 48 7.54 13.81 12.00
C ALA A 48 6.26 14.34 11.34
N ASP A 49 5.40 14.99 12.12
CA ASP A 49 4.30 15.77 11.54
C ASP A 49 4.87 17.03 10.86
N VAL A 50 4.40 17.30 9.65
CA VAL A 50 4.86 18.40 8.79
C VAL A 50 3.75 19.43 8.53
N ASP A 51 2.83 19.60 9.48
CA ASP A 51 1.83 20.67 9.42
C ASP A 51 2.52 22.04 9.39
N LEU A 52 2.49 22.68 8.23
CA LEU A 52 3.10 23.98 8.00
C LEU A 52 2.35 25.12 8.71
N ASN A 53 1.11 24.90 9.16
CA ASN A 53 0.34 25.89 9.89
C ASN A 53 0.67 25.92 11.39
N ASN A 54 1.28 24.85 11.91
CA ASN A 54 1.66 24.70 13.30
C ASN A 54 3.09 24.14 13.40
N PHE A 55 4.01 24.80 12.70
CA PHE A 55 5.38 24.34 12.55
C PHE A 55 6.22 24.65 13.80
N GLU A 56 6.55 23.61 14.57
CA GLU A 56 7.44 23.66 15.74
C GLU A 56 8.77 22.95 15.43
N PRO A 57 9.84 23.68 15.02
CA PRO A 57 11.04 23.08 14.42
C PRO A 57 11.77 22.10 15.35
N THR A 58 11.84 22.43 16.65
CA THR A 58 12.55 21.62 17.65
C THR A 58 11.83 20.29 17.90
N GLU A 59 10.50 20.32 18.01
CA GLU A 59 9.70 19.11 18.20
C GLU A 59 9.80 18.20 16.98
N MET A 60 9.60 18.78 15.78
CA MET A 60 9.71 18.05 14.54
C MET A 60 11.10 17.39 14.35
N LEU A 61 12.18 18.13 14.66
CA LEU A 61 13.53 17.58 14.59
C LEU A 61 13.74 16.44 15.58
N ASN A 62 13.25 16.57 16.83
CA ASN A 62 13.38 15.52 17.83
C ASN A 62 12.62 14.26 17.40
N THR A 63 11.36 14.38 16.96
CA THR A 63 10.56 13.24 16.47
C THR A 63 11.23 12.58 15.25
N PHE A 64 11.78 13.37 14.34
CA PHE A 64 12.51 12.88 13.18
C PHE A 64 13.73 12.05 13.57
N LEU A 65 14.52 12.53 14.54
CA LEU A 65 15.69 11.83 15.06
C LEU A 65 15.31 10.54 15.80
N GLU A 66 14.24 10.59 16.61
CA GLU A 66 13.74 9.43 17.37
C GLU A 66 13.19 8.32 16.47
N THR A 67 12.57 8.67 15.35
CA THR A 67 11.93 7.70 14.44
C THR A 67 12.93 6.85 13.65
N ASP A 68 14.21 7.24 13.60
CA ASP A 68 15.27 6.60 12.81
C ASP A 68 14.79 6.21 11.41
N PHE A 69 14.55 7.24 10.58
CA PHE A 69 14.10 7.04 9.21
C PHE A 69 15.05 6.12 8.41
N GLY A 70 16.35 6.13 8.71
CA GLY A 70 17.34 5.29 8.05
C GLY A 70 17.09 3.79 8.27
N ALA A 71 16.82 3.38 9.51
CA ALA A 71 16.44 2.01 9.82
C ALA A 71 15.11 1.62 9.16
N ARG A 72 14.10 2.49 9.24
CA ARG A 72 12.79 2.25 8.62
C ARG A 72 12.85 2.15 7.10
N ALA A 73 13.62 3.01 6.44
CA ALA A 73 13.79 2.99 4.99
C ALA A 73 14.39 1.67 4.51
N LYS A 74 15.38 1.11 5.24
CA LYS A 74 15.93 -0.22 4.94
C LYS A 74 14.88 -1.33 5.08
N ALA A 75 14.04 -1.26 6.11
CA ALA A 75 12.96 -2.22 6.30
C ALA A 75 11.90 -2.15 5.18
N LEU A 76 11.50 -0.94 4.77
CA LEU A 76 10.59 -0.72 3.64
C LEU A 76 11.20 -1.23 2.32
N ALA A 77 12.49 -1.01 2.09
CA ALA A 77 13.17 -1.56 0.91
C ALA A 77 13.18 -3.10 0.91
N ALA A 78 13.42 -3.72 2.07
CA ALA A 78 13.35 -5.17 2.20
C ALA A 78 11.93 -5.71 1.95
N GLU A 79 10.90 -4.99 2.40
CA GLU A 79 9.50 -5.33 2.15
C GLU A 79 9.13 -5.28 0.66
N ILE A 80 9.55 -4.22 -0.04
CA ILE A 80 9.35 -4.09 -1.49
C ILE A 80 10.07 -5.21 -2.23
N ALA A 81 11.32 -5.50 -1.86
CA ALA A 81 12.10 -6.58 -2.47
C ALA A 81 11.45 -7.96 -2.25
N ALA A 82 10.91 -8.23 -1.06
CA ALA A 82 10.26 -9.50 -0.74
C ALA A 82 8.91 -9.71 -1.45
N SER A 83 8.22 -8.62 -1.82
CA SER A 83 6.90 -8.69 -2.46
C SER A 83 6.94 -8.64 -3.99
N GLU A 84 8.11 -8.35 -4.57
CA GLU A 84 8.37 -8.28 -6.02
C GLU A 84 7.23 -7.61 -6.84
N PRO A 85 6.75 -6.42 -6.46
CA PRO A 85 5.69 -5.76 -7.20
C PRO A 85 6.21 -5.25 -8.56
N HIS A 86 5.36 -5.26 -9.58
CA HIS A 86 5.70 -4.68 -10.89
C HIS A 86 5.78 -3.14 -10.82
N PHE A 87 4.98 -2.52 -9.96
CA PHE A 87 4.97 -1.08 -9.73
C PHE A 87 4.86 -0.75 -8.24
N VAL A 88 5.55 0.32 -7.82
CA VAL A 88 5.50 0.84 -6.46
C VAL A 88 5.10 2.32 -6.49
N GLY A 89 4.00 2.66 -5.84
CA GLY A 89 3.59 4.04 -5.60
C GLY A 89 3.96 4.49 -4.19
N LEU A 90 4.71 5.60 -4.07
CA LEU A 90 5.17 6.14 -2.78
C LEU A 90 4.45 7.45 -2.41
N GLN A 91 4.13 7.62 -1.13
CA GLN A 91 3.66 8.89 -0.54
C GLN A 91 4.65 9.42 0.49
N GLU A 92 4.58 10.72 0.80
CA GLU A 92 5.47 11.44 1.73
C GLU A 92 6.96 11.37 1.39
N VAL A 93 7.29 11.27 0.09
CA VAL A 93 8.68 11.30 -0.35
C VAL A 93 9.22 12.72 -0.30
N ALA A 94 10.22 12.96 0.55
CA ALA A 94 10.85 14.26 0.72
C ALA A 94 12.38 14.16 0.55
N LEU A 95 12.99 15.26 0.10
CA LEU A 95 14.45 15.45 0.12
C LEU A 95 14.82 16.34 1.29
N PHE A 96 15.51 15.78 2.28
CA PHE A 96 16.04 16.54 3.41
C PHE A 96 17.39 17.17 3.07
N ARG A 97 17.59 18.39 3.55
CA ARG A 97 18.86 19.11 3.49
C ARG A 97 19.21 19.63 4.86
N PHE A 98 20.46 19.42 5.26
CA PHE A 98 21.03 19.95 6.49
C PHE A 98 22.11 20.94 6.13
N GLN A 99 22.14 22.08 6.79
CA GLN A 99 23.18 23.10 6.63
C GLN A 99 23.79 23.40 8.00
N VAL A 100 25.12 23.28 8.07
CA VAL A 100 25.93 23.66 9.24
C VAL A 100 27.21 24.33 8.70
N PRO A 101 27.57 25.56 9.12
CA PRO A 101 26.85 26.41 10.07
C PRO A 101 25.54 26.96 9.51
N ALA A 102 24.61 27.32 10.40
CA ALA A 102 23.36 27.97 10.00
C ALA A 102 23.67 29.30 9.27
N ASP A 103 22.79 29.70 8.35
CA ASP A 103 22.97 30.94 7.59
C ASP A 103 22.99 32.15 8.55
N PRO A 104 23.97 33.07 8.44
CA PRO A 104 24.18 34.12 9.44
C PRO A 104 23.13 35.25 9.39
N SER A 105 22.08 35.15 8.58
CA SER A 105 21.12 36.24 8.31
C SER A 105 19.66 35.97 8.70
N SER A 106 19.36 34.89 9.42
CA SER A 106 18.04 34.73 10.04
C SER A 106 18.06 35.32 11.47
N PRO A 107 17.07 36.16 11.85
CA PRO A 107 16.96 36.68 13.21
C PRO A 107 16.77 35.59 14.26
#